data_AF-A0A2N2YK25-F1
#
_entry.id   AF-A0A2N2YK25-F1
#
_cell.length_a   1.000
_cell.length_b   1.000
_cell.length_c   1.000
_cell.angle_alpha   90.00
_cell.angle_beta   90.00
_cell.angle_gamma   90.00
#
_symmetry.space_group_name_H-M   'P 1'
#
loop_
_entity.id
_entity.type
_entity.pdbx_description
1 polymer ?
#
loop_
_entity_poly.entity_id
_entity_poly.type
_entity_poly.pdbx_seq_one_letter_code
_entity_poly.pdbx_strand_id
1 'polypeptide(L)'
;MTNKIKIKIDGKEIITDQGKTIVEAAHENGIFIPTLCNFAGALPKGCCRMCTIKINNRFMTSCTTPAAHGMEVENNTNEINDFRKGIIELLFVSGNHFCPSCEKSGNCELQALAYRYQMMVPRFPYDFPMKSVDGSSPYIIKDQNRCILCKRCIKTIKDDLGRHYFAFKERGHKLEVLLDEKMGKEISSALAKKAMENCPVGSIIFKEVGFEVPIGQRKYDHKPIGSEIEN
;
A
#
# COMPACT_ATOMS: atom_id res chain seq x y z
N MET A 1 -20.91 -15.62 19.53
CA MET A 1 -21.78 -14.48 19.17
C MET A 1 -20.89 -13.25 19.07
N THR A 2 -20.72 -12.66 17.89
CA THR A 2 -20.01 -11.38 17.79
C THR A 2 -20.91 -10.28 18.31
N ASN A 3 -20.45 -9.58 19.34
CA ASN A 3 -21.15 -8.42 19.87
C ASN A 3 -21.08 -7.29 18.84
N LYS A 4 -22.24 -6.76 18.42
CA LYS A 4 -22.29 -5.65 17.45
C LYS A 4 -22.04 -4.33 18.17
N ILE A 5 -21.23 -3.47 17.58
CA ILE A 5 -20.96 -2.12 18.10
C ILE A 5 -21.36 -1.08 17.04
N LYS A 6 -21.74 0.10 17.51
CA LYS A 6 -22.10 1.26 16.69
C LYS A 6 -20.97 2.29 16.80
N ILE A 7 -20.49 2.77 15.66
CA ILE A 7 -19.54 3.89 15.56
C ILE A 7 -20.03 4.87 14.49
N LYS A 8 -19.44 6.05 14.42
CA LYS A 8 -19.78 7.08 13.44
C LYS A 8 -18.54 7.48 12.66
N ILE A 9 -18.61 7.45 11.32
CA ILE A 9 -17.52 7.89 10.44
C ILE A 9 -18.06 9.00 9.55
N ASP A 10 -17.43 10.18 9.58
CA ASP A 10 -17.83 11.35 8.78
C ASP A 10 -19.34 11.69 8.93
N GLY A 11 -19.88 11.55 10.14
CA GLY A 11 -21.31 11.78 10.40
C GLY A 11 -22.21 10.56 10.21
N LYS A 12 -21.79 9.56 9.43
CA LYS A 12 -22.57 8.35 9.13
C LYS A 12 -22.44 7.31 10.24
N GLU A 13 -23.57 6.92 10.84
CA GLU A 13 -23.61 5.79 11.77
C GLU A 13 -23.41 4.47 11.02
N ILE A 14 -22.53 3.63 11.54
CA ILE A 14 -22.27 2.29 11.00
C ILE A 14 -22.29 1.25 12.11
N ILE A 15 -22.61 0.01 11.74
CA ILE A 15 -22.64 -1.14 12.65
C ILE A 15 -21.55 -2.12 12.20
N THR A 16 -20.75 -2.59 13.15
CA THR A 16 -19.69 -3.56 12.88
C THR A 16 -19.54 -4.56 14.03
N ASP A 17 -18.79 -5.63 13.79
CA ASP A 17 -18.46 -6.60 14.84
C ASP A 17 -17.36 -6.06 15.76
N GLN A 18 -17.52 -6.25 17.06
CA GLN A 18 -16.48 -5.93 18.03
C GLN A 18 -15.17 -6.68 17.70
N GLY A 19 -14.05 -5.96 17.79
CA GLY A 19 -12.71 -6.51 17.51
C GLY A 19 -12.18 -6.19 16.11
N LYS A 20 -13.03 -5.74 15.19
CA LYS A 20 -12.59 -5.22 13.89
C LYS A 20 -11.85 -3.91 14.05
N THR A 21 -10.90 -3.66 13.15
CA THR A 21 -10.25 -2.36 13.03
C THR A 21 -11.17 -1.36 12.36
N ILE A 22 -10.89 -0.06 12.52
CA ILE A 22 -11.71 1.00 11.91
C ILE A 22 -11.69 0.90 10.37
N VAL A 23 -10.56 0.52 9.76
CA VAL A 23 -10.50 0.34 8.29
C VAL A 23 -11.40 -0.79 7.81
N GLU A 24 -11.44 -1.92 8.53
CA GLU A 24 -12.30 -3.07 8.19
C GLU A 24 -13.77 -2.68 8.35
N ALA A 25 -14.12 -2.05 9.48
CA ALA A 25 -15.47 -1.57 9.73
C ALA A 25 -15.95 -0.56 8.67
N ALA A 26 -15.07 0.35 8.24
CA ALA A 26 -15.37 1.33 7.21
C ALA A 26 -15.61 0.65 5.85
N HIS A 27 -14.71 -0.25 5.42
CA HIS A 27 -14.81 -0.93 4.13
C HIS A 27 -16.08 -1.78 4.03
N GLU A 28 -16.46 -2.50 5.09
CA GLU A 28 -17.70 -3.30 5.13
C GLU A 28 -18.97 -2.44 5.05
N ASN A 29 -18.88 -1.15 5.37
CA ASN A 29 -20.00 -0.20 5.35
C ASN A 29 -19.92 0.78 4.16
N GLY A 30 -19.12 0.43 3.16
CA GLY A 30 -18.97 1.18 1.90
C GLY A 30 -18.22 2.50 2.02
N ILE A 31 -17.35 2.63 3.03
CA ILE A 31 -16.54 3.83 3.27
C ILE A 31 -15.10 3.49 2.96
N PHE A 32 -14.54 4.12 1.93
CA PHE A 32 -13.14 3.90 1.57
C PHE A 32 -12.19 4.69 2.48
N ILE A 33 -11.28 3.95 3.11
CA ILE A 33 -10.10 4.51 3.79
C ILE A 33 -8.86 3.92 3.10
N PRO A 34 -7.94 4.74 2.54
CA PRO A 34 -6.85 4.24 1.71
C PRO A 34 -5.78 3.53 2.53
N THR A 35 -5.20 2.47 1.96
CA THR A 35 -4.05 1.77 2.55
C THR A 35 -3.07 1.34 1.46
N LEU A 36 -1.76 1.37 1.77
CA LEU A 36 -0.70 0.81 0.91
C LEU A 36 0.05 -0.36 1.56
N CYS A 37 0.02 -0.47 2.89
CA CYS A 37 0.67 -1.57 3.61
C CYS A 37 -0.31 -2.59 4.21
N ASN A 38 -1.59 -2.22 4.33
CA ASN A 38 -2.63 -3.17 4.71
C ASN A 38 -3.00 -3.98 3.47
N PHE A 39 -3.11 -5.29 3.63
CA PHE A 39 -3.38 -6.22 2.54
C PHE A 39 -3.92 -7.52 3.12
N ALA A 40 -4.80 -8.19 2.37
CA ALA A 40 -5.40 -9.46 2.78
C ALA A 40 -4.31 -10.51 3.10
N GLY A 41 -4.48 -11.24 4.20
CA GLY A 41 -3.53 -12.27 4.63
C GLY A 41 -2.31 -11.76 5.41
N ALA A 42 -2.28 -10.48 5.84
CA ALA A 42 -1.17 -9.97 6.62
C ALA A 42 -1.60 -8.93 7.67
N LEU A 43 -1.37 -9.20 8.96
CA LEU A 43 -1.76 -8.31 10.07
C LEU A 43 -1.27 -6.86 9.90
N PRO A 44 -2.15 -5.85 9.96
CA PRO A 44 -1.76 -4.45 9.74
C PRO A 44 -0.72 -3.97 10.76
N LYS A 45 0.20 -3.12 10.29
CA LYS A 45 1.29 -2.54 11.10
C LYS A 45 1.39 -1.01 11.00
N GLY A 46 0.47 -0.37 10.28
CA GLY A 46 0.44 1.09 10.14
C GLY A 46 1.70 1.69 9.53
N CYS A 47 2.44 0.95 8.68
CA CYS A 47 3.74 1.42 8.15
C CYS A 47 3.60 2.57 7.15
N CYS A 48 2.64 2.49 6.22
CA CYS A 48 2.51 3.49 5.15
C CYS A 48 1.81 4.79 5.58
N ARG A 49 1.15 4.80 6.75
CA ARG A 49 0.35 5.93 7.28
C ARG A 49 -0.80 6.45 6.40
N MET A 50 -1.04 5.90 5.21
CA MET A 50 -2.17 6.32 4.34
C MET A 50 -3.54 6.26 5.02
N CYS A 51 -3.76 5.27 5.89
CA CYS A 51 -5.01 5.07 6.60
C CYS A 51 -5.19 6.01 7.81
N THR A 52 -4.51 7.16 7.80
CA THR A 52 -4.58 8.13 8.90
C THR A 52 -5.99 8.72 8.94
N ILE A 53 -6.57 8.73 10.13
CA ILE A 53 -7.89 9.26 10.49
C ILE A 53 -7.72 10.12 11.73
N LYS A 54 -8.76 10.85 12.12
CA LYS A 54 -8.77 11.66 13.34
C LYS A 54 -9.92 11.24 14.25
N ILE A 55 -9.62 11.13 15.54
CA ILE A 55 -10.57 10.76 16.61
C ILE A 55 -10.25 11.68 17.78
N ASN A 56 -11.22 12.42 18.30
CA ASN A 56 -11.03 13.34 19.43
C ASN A 56 -9.81 14.25 19.25
N ASN A 57 -9.69 14.87 18.07
CA ASN A 57 -8.58 15.75 17.69
C ASN A 57 -7.18 15.08 17.69
N ARG A 58 -7.09 13.75 17.61
CA ARG A 58 -5.82 13.00 17.52
C ARG A 58 -5.75 12.19 16.24
N PHE A 59 -4.62 12.29 15.55
CA PHE A 59 -4.32 11.47 14.36
C PHE A 59 -3.98 10.04 14.77
N MET A 60 -4.68 9.06 14.17
CA MET A 60 -4.51 7.63 14.42
C MET A 60 -4.53 6.85 13.11
N THR A 61 -4.03 5.61 13.13
CA THR A 61 -4.13 4.71 11.96
C THR A 61 -5.34 3.81 12.06
N SER A 62 -6.28 3.95 11.14
CA SER A 62 -7.50 3.12 11.12
C SER A 62 -7.22 1.62 10.95
N CYS A 63 -6.09 1.25 10.31
CA CYS A 63 -5.72 -0.15 10.13
C CYS A 63 -5.20 -0.84 11.40
N THR A 64 -4.82 -0.11 12.45
CA THR A 64 -4.32 -0.71 13.69
C THR A 64 -5.16 -0.38 14.91
N THR A 65 -6.13 0.54 14.76
CA THR A 65 -7.02 0.96 15.83
C THR A 65 -8.29 0.12 15.80
N PRO A 66 -8.59 -0.67 16.85
CA PRO A 66 -9.87 -1.36 16.98
C PRO A 66 -11.03 -0.37 17.04
N ALA A 67 -12.14 -0.67 16.37
CA ALA A 67 -13.38 0.05 16.53
C ALA A 67 -13.96 -0.22 17.93
N ALA A 68 -14.41 0.83 18.61
CA ALA A 68 -15.08 0.75 19.90
C ALA A 68 -16.40 1.50 19.86
N HIS A 69 -17.38 1.02 20.62
CA HIS A 69 -18.72 1.63 20.68
C HIS A 69 -18.66 3.13 20.99
N GLY A 70 -19.43 3.93 20.24
CA GLY A 70 -19.52 5.37 20.41
C GLY A 70 -18.34 6.18 19.86
N MET A 71 -17.37 5.54 19.18
CA MET A 71 -16.30 6.28 18.50
C MET A 71 -16.86 7.18 17.39
N GLU A 72 -16.40 8.42 17.35
CA GLU A 72 -16.58 9.34 16.23
C GLU A 72 -15.25 9.50 15.48
N VAL A 73 -15.28 9.17 14.19
CA VAL A 73 -14.10 9.15 13.32
C VAL A 73 -14.26 10.19 12.22
N GLU A 74 -13.28 11.06 12.11
CA GLU A 74 -13.09 11.97 10.98
C GLU A 74 -12.12 11.32 9.98
N ASN A 75 -12.60 11.07 8.77
CA ASN A 75 -11.86 10.39 7.71
C ASN A 75 -11.79 11.21 6.42
N ASN A 76 -12.83 12.00 6.09
CA ASN A 76 -12.91 12.76 4.84
C ASN A 76 -13.00 14.27 5.09
N THR A 77 -12.02 14.81 5.82
CA THR A 77 -11.87 16.25 6.04
C THR A 77 -10.73 16.81 5.19
N ASN A 78 -10.73 18.12 4.93
CA ASN A 78 -9.66 18.79 4.18
C ASN A 78 -8.28 18.57 4.83
N GLU A 79 -8.21 18.62 6.17
CA GLU A 79 -6.98 18.39 6.94
C GLU A 79 -6.45 16.96 6.72
N ILE A 80 -7.32 15.95 6.81
CA ILE A 80 -6.92 14.55 6.63
C ILE A 80 -6.51 14.27 5.19
N ASN A 81 -7.22 14.83 4.22
CA ASN A 81 -6.91 14.64 2.81
C ASN A 81 -5.61 15.35 2.40
N ASP A 82 -5.32 16.55 2.94
CA ASP A 82 -4.03 17.21 2.71
C ASP A 82 -2.87 16.46 3.37
N PHE A 83 -3.08 15.91 4.58
CA PHE A 83 -2.09 15.05 5.25
C PHE A 83 -1.77 13.80 4.42
N ARG A 84 -2.80 13.11 3.90
CA ARG A 84 -2.64 11.94 3.03
C ARG A 84 -1.95 12.30 1.72
N LYS A 85 -2.29 13.45 1.11
CA LYS A 85 -1.59 13.97 -0.06
C LYS A 85 -0.11 14.20 0.24
N GLY A 86 0.22 14.78 1.40
CA GLY A 86 1.60 14.95 1.86
C GLY A 86 2.37 13.63 1.98
N ILE A 87 1.74 12.57 2.51
CA ILE A 87 2.36 11.23 2.54
C ILE A 87 2.64 10.73 1.14
N ILE A 88 1.68 10.84 0.21
CA ILE A 88 1.84 10.40 -1.18
C ILE A 88 3.01 11.15 -1.82
N GLU A 89 3.06 12.48 -1.68
CA GLU A 89 4.14 13.31 -2.20
C GLU A 89 5.50 12.87 -1.63
N LEU A 90 5.61 12.62 -0.32
CA LEU A 90 6.83 12.10 0.32
C LEU A 90 7.25 10.73 -0.24
N LEU A 91 6.30 9.83 -0.47
CA LEU A 91 6.57 8.53 -1.10
C LEU A 91 7.07 8.71 -2.54
N PHE A 92 6.53 9.66 -3.29
CA PHE A 92 6.98 9.96 -4.65
C PHE A 92 8.40 10.53 -4.71
N VAL A 93 8.76 11.43 -3.78
CA VAL A 93 10.07 12.11 -3.82
C VAL A 93 11.21 11.30 -3.20
N SER A 94 10.90 10.38 -2.28
CA SER A 94 11.88 9.50 -1.61
C SER A 94 12.31 8.29 -2.46
N GLY A 95 11.71 8.14 -3.64
CA GLY A 95 12.01 7.11 -4.63
C GLY A 95 12.03 7.67 -6.06
N ASN A 96 12.39 6.84 -7.03
CA ASN A 96 12.35 7.18 -8.45
C ASN A 96 11.06 6.64 -9.07
N HIS A 97 9.96 7.36 -8.88
CA HIS A 97 8.64 6.98 -9.37
C HIS A 97 8.33 7.55 -10.77
N PHE A 98 9.05 7.07 -11.78
CA PHE A 98 8.86 7.48 -13.17
C PHE A 98 7.76 6.67 -13.85
N CYS A 99 6.51 7.10 -13.66
CA CYS A 99 5.32 6.39 -14.17
C CYS A 99 5.33 6.11 -15.68
N PRO A 100 5.83 6.98 -16.58
CA PRO A 100 5.84 6.70 -18.02
C PRO A 100 6.66 5.45 -18.41
N SER A 101 7.73 5.15 -17.69
CA SER A 101 8.63 4.01 -17.96
C SER A 101 8.37 2.81 -17.06
N CYS A 102 7.39 2.88 -16.16
CA CYS A 102 7.13 1.84 -15.16
C CYS A 102 6.08 0.85 -15.66
N GLU A 103 6.40 -0.43 -15.64
CA GLU A 103 5.55 -1.55 -16.07
C GLU A 103 4.28 -1.68 -15.21
N LYS A 104 4.35 -1.23 -13.95
CA LYS A 104 3.21 -1.21 -13.01
C LYS A 104 2.28 -0.01 -13.25
N SER A 105 2.63 0.94 -14.10
CA SER A 105 1.84 2.14 -14.35
C SER A 105 0.41 1.80 -14.77
N GLY A 106 -0.60 2.52 -14.27
CA GLY A 106 -2.04 2.24 -14.43
C GLY A 106 -2.56 1.07 -13.57
N ASN A 107 -1.67 0.23 -13.02
CA ASN A 107 -1.98 -0.81 -12.03
C ASN A 107 -1.34 -0.53 -10.65
N CYS A 108 -0.69 0.63 -10.50
CA CYS A 108 0.05 1.03 -9.31
C CYS A 108 -0.86 1.73 -8.30
N GLU A 109 -0.96 1.21 -7.07
CA GLU A 109 -1.81 1.78 -6.03
C GLU A 109 -1.32 3.17 -5.58
N LEU A 110 0.00 3.41 -5.53
CA LEU A 110 0.55 4.72 -5.19
C LEU A 110 0.16 5.79 -6.23
N GLN A 111 0.25 5.44 -7.51
CA GLN A 111 -0.16 6.30 -8.61
C GLN A 111 -1.67 6.56 -8.59
N ALA A 112 -2.48 5.53 -8.35
CA ALA A 112 -3.93 5.67 -8.26
C ALA A 112 -4.36 6.56 -7.08
N LEU A 113 -3.67 6.48 -5.94
CA LEU A 113 -3.89 7.38 -4.81
C LEU A 113 -3.46 8.81 -5.15
N ALA A 114 -2.35 9.01 -5.87
CA ALA A 114 -1.97 10.34 -6.35
C ALA A 114 -3.05 10.99 -7.23
N TYR A 115 -3.68 10.21 -8.12
CA TYR A 115 -4.83 10.68 -8.91
C TYR A 115 -6.02 11.03 -8.02
N ARG A 116 -6.37 10.15 -7.08
CA ARG A 116 -7.49 10.36 -6.15
C ARG A 116 -7.33 11.63 -5.31
N TYR A 117 -6.11 11.92 -4.85
CA TYR A 117 -5.79 13.12 -4.06
C TYR A 117 -5.33 14.31 -4.89
N GLN A 118 -5.52 14.26 -6.22
CA GLN A 118 -5.21 15.35 -7.16
C GLN A 118 -3.77 15.90 -6.97
N MET A 119 -2.81 15.00 -6.84
CA MET A 119 -1.39 15.34 -6.79
C MET A 119 -0.90 15.63 -8.22
N MET A 120 -0.68 16.90 -8.52
CA MET A 120 -0.13 17.34 -9.81
C MET A 120 1.41 17.39 -9.79
N VAL A 121 1.97 17.93 -8.70
CA VAL A 121 3.41 18.05 -8.45
C VAL A 121 3.63 17.94 -6.94
N PRO A 122 4.70 17.29 -6.46
CA PRO A 122 4.99 17.26 -5.03
C PRO A 122 5.46 18.62 -4.51
N ARG A 123 5.13 18.90 -3.25
CA ARG A 123 5.59 20.10 -2.50
C ARG A 123 7.02 19.97 -1.97
N PHE A 124 7.58 18.76 -2.01
CA PHE A 124 8.89 18.43 -1.45
C PHE A 124 9.93 18.25 -2.57
N PRO A 125 11.22 18.53 -2.32
CA PRO A 125 12.28 18.24 -3.27
C PRO A 125 12.45 16.74 -3.48
N TYR A 126 12.87 16.33 -4.69
CA TYR A 126 13.20 14.95 -5.01
C TYR A 126 14.57 14.55 -4.46
N ASP A 127 14.65 13.36 -3.84
CA ASP A 127 15.91 12.81 -3.32
C ASP A 127 16.78 12.21 -4.43
N PHE A 128 16.17 11.78 -5.54
CA PHE A 128 16.80 11.04 -6.64
C PHE A 128 17.80 9.97 -6.16
N PRO A 129 17.38 9.05 -5.27
CA PRO A 129 18.31 8.11 -4.69
C PRO A 129 18.84 7.16 -5.76
N MET A 130 20.10 6.75 -5.62
CA MET A 130 20.69 5.67 -6.40
C MET A 130 20.72 4.40 -5.56
N LYS A 131 19.65 3.62 -5.65
CA LYS A 131 19.51 2.34 -4.93
C LYS A 131 19.72 1.15 -5.87
N SER A 132 19.98 0.00 -5.25
CA SER A 132 20.25 -1.23 -5.98
C SER A 132 19.06 -1.71 -6.81
N VAL A 133 19.37 -2.36 -7.94
CA VAL A 133 18.41 -3.14 -8.73
C VAL A 133 18.94 -4.56 -8.77
N ASP A 134 18.17 -5.49 -8.21
CA ASP A 134 18.53 -6.90 -8.12
C ASP A 134 17.75 -7.71 -9.18
N GLY A 135 18.49 -8.32 -10.10
CA GLY A 135 17.98 -9.22 -11.13
C GLY A 135 18.51 -10.65 -11.00
N SER A 136 19.02 -11.05 -9.83
CA SER A 136 19.64 -12.37 -9.61
C SER A 136 18.65 -13.54 -9.67
N SER A 137 17.37 -13.29 -9.35
CA SER A 137 16.29 -14.27 -9.44
C SER A 137 15.91 -14.60 -10.90
N PRO A 138 15.54 -15.84 -11.24
CA PRO A 138 15.09 -16.18 -12.60
C PRO A 138 13.78 -15.48 -13.02
N TYR A 139 12.93 -15.08 -12.07
CA TYR A 139 11.60 -14.53 -12.37
C TYR A 139 11.37 -13.10 -11.89
N ILE A 140 12.19 -12.57 -10.97
CA ILE A 140 11.97 -11.26 -10.35
C ILE A 140 13.09 -10.28 -10.73
N ILE A 141 12.70 -9.05 -11.06
CA ILE A 141 13.54 -7.85 -10.90
C ILE A 141 13.04 -7.08 -9.69
N LYS A 142 13.93 -6.84 -8.73
CA LYS A 142 13.67 -6.06 -7.52
C LYS A 142 14.37 -4.70 -7.63
N ASP A 143 13.62 -3.67 -8.00
CA ASP A 143 14.10 -2.29 -8.06
C ASP A 143 13.85 -1.58 -6.72
N GLN A 144 14.91 -1.28 -5.97
CA GLN A 144 14.80 -0.56 -4.69
C GLN A 144 14.42 0.90 -4.85
N ASN A 145 14.69 1.51 -6.01
CA ASN A 145 14.40 2.92 -6.25
C ASN A 145 12.90 3.20 -6.21
N ARG A 146 12.07 2.20 -6.53
CA ARG A 146 10.60 2.30 -6.55
C ARG A 146 9.95 1.79 -5.26
N CYS A 147 10.73 1.34 -4.27
CA CYS A 147 10.21 0.68 -3.06
C CYS A 147 9.73 1.69 -2.01
N ILE A 148 8.47 1.57 -1.57
CA ILE A 148 7.88 2.40 -0.50
C ILE A 148 7.95 1.77 0.90
N LEU A 149 8.77 0.72 1.08
CA LEU A 149 9.00 0.05 2.38
C LEU A 149 7.71 -0.42 3.10
N CYS A 150 6.67 -0.78 2.35
CA CYS A 150 5.35 -1.13 2.90
C CYS A 150 5.29 -2.48 3.64
N LYS A 151 6.35 -3.30 3.54
CA LYS A 151 6.47 -4.64 4.14
C LYS A 151 5.48 -5.70 3.62
N ARG A 152 4.71 -5.45 2.56
CA ARG A 152 3.79 -6.45 2.00
C ARG A 152 4.54 -7.71 1.58
N CYS A 153 5.57 -7.58 0.74
CA CYS A 153 6.37 -8.73 0.27
C CYS A 153 7.04 -9.50 1.41
N ILE A 154 7.62 -8.80 2.40
CA ILE A 154 8.20 -9.42 3.59
C ILE A 154 7.14 -10.28 4.27
N LYS A 155 5.91 -9.79 4.47
CA LYS A 155 4.92 -10.51 5.26
C LYS A 155 4.26 -11.67 4.52
N THR A 156 4.04 -11.54 3.21
CA THR A 156 3.20 -12.46 2.44
C THR A 156 3.97 -13.49 1.61
N ILE A 157 5.24 -13.24 1.30
CA ILE A 157 6.05 -14.12 0.46
C ILE A 157 6.96 -14.95 1.36
N LYS A 158 6.50 -16.18 1.59
CA LYS A 158 7.14 -17.17 2.43
C LYS A 158 7.22 -18.51 1.70
N ASP A 159 8.16 -19.34 2.09
CA ASP A 159 8.17 -20.74 1.67
C ASP A 159 7.25 -21.60 2.56
N ASP A 160 7.22 -22.90 2.27
CA ASP A 160 6.38 -23.87 2.98
C ASP A 160 6.77 -24.03 4.45
N LEU A 161 8.01 -23.65 4.81
CA LEU A 161 8.52 -23.65 6.18
C LEU A 161 8.30 -22.30 6.90
N GLY A 162 7.66 -21.34 6.23
CA GLY A 162 7.38 -20.00 6.78
C GLY A 162 8.57 -19.03 6.74
N ARG A 163 9.69 -19.40 6.11
CA ARG A 163 10.87 -18.54 5.92
C ARG A 163 10.54 -17.43 4.91
N HIS A 164 11.00 -16.23 5.20
CA HIS A 164 10.68 -15.04 4.41
C HIS A 164 11.67 -14.86 3.25
N TYR A 165 11.17 -14.67 2.03
CA TYR A 165 12.02 -14.39 0.86
C TYR A 165 12.59 -12.97 0.87
N PHE A 166 11.89 -12.03 1.52
CA PHE A 166 12.30 -10.63 1.59
C PHE A 166 12.60 -10.23 3.03
N ALA A 167 13.65 -9.43 3.21
CA ALA A 167 14.06 -8.93 4.52
C ALA A 167 14.54 -7.48 4.43
N PHE A 168 14.51 -6.78 5.56
CA PHE A 168 15.16 -5.48 5.66
C PHE A 168 16.67 -5.62 5.80
N LYS A 169 17.39 -4.74 5.12
CA LYS A 169 18.81 -4.49 5.33
C LYS A 169 19.04 -3.02 5.67
N GLU A 170 20.04 -2.75 6.49
CA GLU A 170 20.38 -1.41 7.00
C GLU A 170 19.26 -0.77 7.84
N ARG A 171 19.39 0.53 8.15
CA ARG A 171 18.45 1.32 8.95
C ARG A 171 18.39 2.76 8.45
N GLY A 172 17.34 3.49 8.87
CA GLY A 172 17.15 4.90 8.54
C GLY A 172 17.01 5.13 7.03
N HIS A 173 17.66 6.17 6.51
CA HIS A 173 17.63 6.50 5.08
C HIS A 173 18.27 5.44 4.17
N LYS A 174 19.10 4.55 4.72
CA LYS A 174 19.74 3.45 3.97
C LYS A 174 18.90 2.17 3.93
N LEU A 175 17.74 2.16 4.58
CA LEU A 175 16.89 0.98 4.71
C LEU A 175 16.40 0.49 3.33
N GLU A 176 16.68 -0.76 3.02
CA GLU A 176 16.26 -1.43 1.77
C GLU A 176 15.55 -2.76 2.07
N VAL A 177 14.73 -3.25 1.12
CA VAL A 177 14.07 -4.56 1.21
C VAL A 177 14.69 -5.50 0.21
N LEU A 178 15.63 -6.33 0.65
CA LEU A 178 16.34 -7.26 -0.24
C LEU A 178 15.56 -8.55 -0.43
N LEU A 179 15.75 -9.17 -1.60
CA LEU A 179 15.42 -10.56 -1.87
C LEU A 179 16.59 -11.42 -1.39
N ASP A 180 16.33 -12.48 -0.63
CA ASP A 180 17.37 -13.44 -0.26
C ASP A 180 17.95 -14.09 -1.52
N GLU A 181 19.28 -14.13 -1.64
CA GLU A 181 19.93 -14.57 -2.88
C GLU A 181 19.68 -16.06 -3.18
N LYS A 182 19.73 -16.92 -2.16
CA LYS A 182 19.56 -18.37 -2.34
C LYS A 182 18.11 -18.70 -2.60
N MET A 183 17.22 -18.21 -1.74
CA MET A 183 15.78 -18.44 -1.91
C MET A 183 15.27 -17.77 -3.20
N GLY A 184 15.77 -16.58 -3.54
CA GLY A 184 15.40 -15.85 -4.75
C GLY A 184 15.76 -16.59 -6.04
N LYS A 185 16.84 -17.37 -6.06
CA LYS A 185 17.20 -18.25 -7.19
C LYS A 185 16.27 -19.45 -7.33
N GLU A 186 15.75 -19.95 -6.22
CA GLU A 186 14.88 -21.13 -6.14
C GLU A 186 13.37 -20.78 -6.15
N ILE A 187 13.03 -19.49 -6.20
CA ILE A 187 11.63 -19.06 -6.16
C ILE A 187 10.84 -19.61 -7.34
N SER A 188 9.65 -20.15 -7.09
CA SER A 188 8.75 -20.60 -8.15
C SER A 188 8.15 -19.40 -8.91
N SER A 189 7.83 -19.60 -10.18
CA SER A 189 7.18 -18.58 -11.02
C SER A 189 5.85 -18.11 -10.41
N ALA A 190 5.06 -19.02 -9.83
CA ALA A 190 3.80 -18.70 -9.17
C ALA A 190 4.01 -17.78 -7.95
N LEU A 191 5.02 -18.07 -7.11
CA LEU A 191 5.31 -17.25 -5.94
C LEU A 191 5.91 -15.89 -6.34
N ALA A 192 6.71 -15.85 -7.39
CA ALA A 192 7.23 -14.61 -7.96
C ALA A 192 6.12 -13.70 -8.52
N LYS A 193 5.15 -14.28 -9.25
CA LYS A 193 3.98 -13.55 -9.73
C LYS A 193 3.15 -12.99 -8.57
N LYS A 194 2.91 -13.79 -7.53
CA LYS A 194 2.25 -13.35 -6.29
C LYS A 194 3.01 -12.21 -5.61
N ALA A 195 4.35 -12.23 -5.62
CA ALA A 195 5.17 -11.14 -5.07
C ALA A 195 5.00 -9.82 -5.85
N MET A 196 4.98 -9.88 -7.18
CA MET A 196 4.70 -8.73 -8.04
C MET A 196 3.29 -8.18 -7.81
N GLU A 197 2.28 -9.04 -7.76
CA GLU A 197 0.87 -8.66 -7.56
C GLU A 197 0.66 -7.98 -6.20
N ASN A 198 1.25 -8.53 -5.13
CA ASN A 198 1.17 -7.97 -3.78
C ASN A 198 1.89 -6.62 -3.62
N CYS A 199 2.87 -6.32 -4.48
CA CYS A 199 3.59 -5.06 -4.43
C CYS A 199 2.67 -3.91 -4.90
N PRO A 200 2.42 -2.88 -4.07
CA PRO A 200 1.52 -1.77 -4.43
C PRO A 200 2.13 -0.82 -5.47
N VAL A 201 3.42 -0.99 -5.76
CA VAL A 201 4.25 -0.13 -6.62
C VAL A 201 5.11 -1.01 -7.53
N GLY A 202 5.75 -0.42 -8.55
CA GLY A 202 6.59 -1.16 -9.50
C GLY A 202 7.96 -1.58 -8.98
N SER A 203 8.09 -1.92 -7.70
CA SER A 203 9.38 -2.31 -7.09
C SER A 203 9.71 -3.79 -7.29
N ILE A 204 8.71 -4.64 -7.46
CA ILE A 204 8.87 -6.06 -7.78
C ILE A 204 8.21 -6.25 -9.15
N ILE A 205 9.00 -6.59 -10.16
CA ILE A 205 8.57 -6.80 -11.54
C ILE A 205 8.84 -8.26 -11.92
N PHE A 206 7.88 -8.88 -12.59
CA PHE A 206 8.06 -10.21 -13.16
C PHE A 206 8.85 -10.10 -14.48
N LYS A 207 9.91 -10.88 -14.63
CA LYS A 207 10.79 -10.82 -15.81
C LYS A 207 10.03 -11.19 -17.08
N GLU A 208 10.47 -10.61 -18.20
CA GLU A 208 9.97 -10.89 -19.55
C GLU A 208 8.49 -10.52 -19.78
N VAL A 209 7.82 -9.96 -18.78
CA VAL A 209 6.43 -9.51 -18.85
C VAL A 209 6.38 -8.03 -18.46
N GLY A 210 6.10 -7.18 -19.43
CA GLY A 210 5.98 -5.73 -19.23
C GLY A 210 5.05 -5.13 -20.26
N PHE A 211 4.30 -4.11 -19.86
CA PHE A 211 3.40 -3.36 -20.75
C PHE A 211 2.35 -4.22 -21.49
N GLU A 212 1.99 -5.39 -20.93
CA GLU A 212 1.01 -6.32 -21.51
C GLU A 212 -0.38 -5.68 -21.70
N VAL A 213 -0.79 -4.82 -20.76
CA VAL A 213 -2.11 -4.18 -20.78
C VAL A 213 -2.02 -2.78 -21.40
N PRO A 214 -2.73 -2.51 -22.51
CA PRO A 214 -2.74 -1.21 -23.16
C PRO A 214 -3.19 -0.07 -22.23
N ILE A 215 -2.71 1.14 -22.50
CA ILE A 215 -3.22 2.36 -21.85
C ILE A 215 -4.72 2.48 -22.15
N GLY A 216 -5.51 2.79 -21.13
CA GLY A 216 -6.98 2.82 -21.20
C GLY A 216 -7.63 1.47 -20.90
N GLN A 217 -6.87 0.43 -20.54
CA GLN A 217 -7.43 -0.86 -20.12
C GLN A 217 -6.90 -1.33 -18.77
N ARG A 218 -6.06 -0.52 -18.11
CA ARG A 218 -5.43 -0.89 -16.85
C ARG A 218 -6.37 -0.60 -15.69
N LYS A 219 -6.10 -1.25 -14.55
CA LYS A 219 -7.00 -1.28 -13.39
C LYS A 219 -7.51 0.10 -12.96
N TYR A 220 -6.63 1.09 -12.96
CA TYR A 220 -6.92 2.44 -12.46
C TYR A 220 -7.03 3.49 -13.55
N ASP A 221 -7.09 3.11 -14.83
CA ASP A 221 -7.24 4.06 -15.94
C ASP A 221 -8.66 4.66 -15.99
N HIS A 222 -9.67 3.89 -15.59
CA HIS A 222 -11.09 4.30 -15.64
C HIS A 222 -11.78 4.39 -14.29
N LYS A 223 -11.32 3.61 -13.31
CA LYS A 223 -11.94 3.56 -11.99
C LYS A 223 -10.93 4.04 -10.94
N PRO A 224 -11.24 5.12 -10.20
CA PRO A 224 -10.43 5.51 -9.05
C PRO A 224 -10.26 4.35 -8.06
N ILE A 225 -9.11 4.30 -7.41
CA ILE A 225 -8.93 3.36 -6.30
C ILE A 225 -9.97 3.62 -5.20
N GLY A 226 -10.60 2.55 -4.71
CA GLY A 226 -11.65 2.63 -3.70
C GLY A 226 -13.07 2.62 -4.27
N SER A 227 -13.27 2.77 -5.58
CA SER A 227 -14.60 2.69 -6.21
C SER A 227 -15.25 1.30 -6.08
N GLU A 228 -14.48 0.27 -5.75
CA GLU A 228 -14.99 -1.06 -5.42
C GLU A 228 -15.57 -1.18 -4.01
N ILE A 229 -15.29 -0.19 -3.15
CA ILE A 229 -15.79 -0.11 -1.77
C ILE A 229 -16.89 0.95 -1.67
N GLU A 230 -16.70 2.09 -2.32
CA GLU A 230 -17.66 3.20 -2.30
C GLU A 230 -18.88 2.85 -3.16
N ASN A 231 -20.00 2.58 -2.50
CA ASN A 231 -21.32 2.44 -3.13
C ASN A 231 -21.97 3.81 -3.33
#